data_AF-A0A9D1WIX1-F1
#
_entry.id   AF-A0A9D1WIX1-F1
#
_cell.length_a   1.000
_cell.length_b   1.000
_cell.length_c   1.000
_cell.angle_alpha   90.00
_cell.angle_beta   90.00
_cell.angle_gamma   90.00
#
_symmetry.space_group_name_H-M   'P 1'
#
loop_
_entity.id
_entity.type
_entity.pdbx_description
1 polymer ?
#
loop_
_entity_poly.entity_id
_entity_poly.type
_entity_poly.pdbx_seq_one_letter_code
_entity_poly.pdbx_strand_id
1 'polypeptide(L)'
;TPTNKRVPLTLRESDSVKMSETAYALGYPGDSSIRQTLPAYDLDDVTITKGIISNRVSPNSTSYEAFQMDVSIAAGNSGGPLVDEHGRVIGINSSGAVDAETGLMLGMNYAIIIDELTKILDQERIEYTMVSNFDWAPKWFAYVFLPIGILALAGGIVLLVMTAKMGGAVLAAGTGGQKKAAAKGRGPVGKHAVLRGVTGKYAGQRFDLLKGKVVIGRDPTACNIVFDKNTPGISGRHCQVSYDTNEDCFLITDLGSSYGTFLGNGKKLTANVAEKLTAGDTFYLCDNDNRFVVTKE
;
A
#
# COMPACT_ATOMS: atom_id res chain seq x y z
N THR A 1 17.44 -16.34 -28.96
CA THR A 1 17.60 -17.28 -27.84
C THR A 1 17.55 -16.49 -26.54
N PRO A 2 16.82 -16.94 -25.50
CA PRO A 2 16.92 -16.33 -24.18
C PRO A 2 18.39 -16.31 -23.76
N THR A 3 18.89 -15.14 -23.36
CA THR A 3 20.27 -14.97 -22.92
C THR A 3 20.28 -14.82 -21.41
N ASN A 4 20.98 -15.70 -20.73
CA ASN A 4 21.26 -15.64 -19.29
C ASN A 4 22.19 -14.47 -18.90
N LYS A 5 22.65 -13.67 -19.89
CA LYS A 5 23.49 -12.49 -19.66
C LYS A 5 22.68 -11.20 -19.48
N ARG A 6 21.36 -11.20 -19.74
CA ARG A 6 20.52 -10.02 -19.57
C ARG A 6 19.95 -10.01 -18.16
N VAL A 7 20.19 -8.91 -17.45
CA VAL A 7 19.57 -8.64 -16.15
C VAL A 7 18.20 -8.01 -16.43
N PRO A 8 17.08 -8.61 -15.97
CA PRO A 8 15.77 -8.02 -16.14
C PRO A 8 15.67 -6.71 -15.34
N LEU A 9 14.96 -5.75 -15.90
CA LEU A 9 14.66 -4.51 -15.19
C LEU A 9 13.65 -4.79 -14.07
N THR A 10 13.80 -4.06 -12.97
CA THR A 10 12.86 -4.12 -11.85
C THR A 10 11.58 -3.39 -12.22
N LEU A 11 10.44 -3.96 -11.85
CA LEU A 11 9.11 -3.43 -12.12
C LEU A 11 8.63 -2.60 -10.91
N ARG A 12 7.94 -1.49 -11.15
CA ARG A 12 7.40 -0.62 -10.11
C ARG A 12 5.88 -0.56 -10.19
N GLU A 13 5.21 -0.84 -9.08
CA GLU A 13 3.75 -0.79 -8.93
C GLU A 13 3.15 0.48 -9.51
N SER A 14 2.09 0.33 -10.32
CA SER A 14 1.50 1.45 -11.06
C SER A 14 0.91 2.50 -10.14
N ASP A 15 0.31 2.08 -9.02
CA ASP A 15 -0.26 2.98 -8.00
C ASP A 15 0.80 3.84 -7.29
N SER A 16 2.07 3.44 -7.33
CA SER A 16 3.16 4.22 -6.75
C SER A 16 3.66 5.34 -7.68
N VAL A 17 3.28 5.31 -8.97
CA VAL A 17 3.69 6.28 -9.99
C VAL A 17 2.81 7.51 -9.87
N LYS A 18 3.42 8.68 -9.70
CA LYS A 18 2.68 9.93 -9.50
C LYS A 18 2.46 10.66 -10.82
N MET A 19 1.35 11.37 -10.93
CA MET A 19 1.17 12.30 -12.05
C MET A 19 2.21 13.41 -11.94
N SER A 20 2.64 13.94 -13.09
CA SER A 20 3.78 14.84 -13.27
C SER A 20 5.15 14.23 -12.96
N GLU A 21 5.22 12.92 -12.66
CA GLU A 21 6.51 12.24 -12.53
C GLU A 21 7.20 12.12 -13.88
N THR A 22 8.53 12.27 -13.89
CA THR A 22 9.34 12.15 -15.11
C THR A 22 9.43 10.69 -15.54
N ALA A 23 9.26 10.44 -16.84
CA ALA A 23 9.37 9.12 -17.43
C ALA A 23 10.24 9.15 -18.69
N TYR A 24 10.83 7.99 -18.99
CA TYR A 24 11.72 7.78 -20.10
C TYR A 24 11.25 6.58 -20.92
N ALA A 25 10.99 6.78 -22.21
CA ALA A 25 10.69 5.69 -23.13
C ALA A 25 11.99 5.22 -23.80
N LEU A 26 12.30 3.93 -23.63
CA LEU A 26 13.45 3.30 -24.25
C LEU A 26 13.03 2.44 -25.43
N GLY A 27 13.87 2.44 -26.47
CA GLY A 27 13.76 1.48 -27.56
C GLY A 27 14.66 1.84 -28.73
N TYR A 28 14.52 1.08 -29.81
CA TYR A 28 15.32 1.23 -31.02
C TYR A 28 14.45 1.80 -32.12
N PRO A 29 14.65 3.05 -32.55
CA PRO A 29 13.76 3.67 -33.52
C PRO A 29 13.73 2.87 -34.83
N GLY A 30 12.54 2.69 -35.37
CA GLY A 30 12.29 2.11 -36.68
C GLY A 30 12.84 2.98 -37.82
N ASP A 31 13.06 4.28 -37.60
CA ASP A 31 13.76 5.13 -38.56
C ASP A 31 15.29 4.97 -38.51
N SER A 32 15.86 4.67 -37.33
CA SER A 32 17.29 4.37 -37.23
C SER A 32 17.63 3.03 -37.90
N SER A 33 16.72 2.05 -37.92
CA SER A 33 16.97 0.81 -38.69
C SER A 33 17.00 1.04 -40.22
N ILE A 34 16.35 2.10 -40.72
CA ILE A 34 16.34 2.48 -42.15
C ILE A 34 17.52 3.41 -42.49
N ARG A 35 18.07 4.14 -41.51
CA ARG A 35 19.18 5.10 -41.69
C ARG A 35 20.53 4.64 -41.16
N GLN A 36 20.61 3.50 -40.47
CA GLN A 36 21.88 2.91 -40.05
C GLN A 36 22.50 2.09 -41.17
N THR A 37 23.79 2.34 -41.40
CA THR A 37 24.62 1.56 -42.32
C THR A 37 25.16 0.28 -41.67
N LEU A 38 24.89 0.06 -40.38
CA LEU A 38 25.38 -1.06 -39.59
C LEU A 38 24.24 -2.04 -39.28
N PRO A 39 24.41 -3.35 -39.54
CA PRO A 39 23.38 -4.36 -39.31
C PRO A 39 23.29 -4.85 -37.85
N ALA A 40 23.99 -4.20 -36.92
CA ALA A 40 24.08 -4.61 -35.52
C ALA A 40 23.51 -3.53 -34.60
N TYR A 41 22.60 -3.92 -33.73
CA TYR A 41 22.05 -3.09 -32.66
C TYR A 41 22.92 -3.27 -31.41
N ASP A 42 23.64 -2.24 -30.99
CA ASP A 42 24.40 -2.23 -29.73
C ASP A 42 23.65 -1.41 -28.65
N LEU A 43 24.08 -1.53 -27.39
CA LEU A 43 23.56 -0.75 -26.27
C LEU A 43 23.56 0.75 -26.53
N ASP A 44 24.51 1.23 -27.34
CA ASP A 44 24.67 2.65 -27.70
C ASP A 44 23.61 3.15 -28.71
N ASP A 45 22.90 2.23 -29.37
CA ASP A 45 21.87 2.55 -30.36
C ASP A 45 20.46 2.65 -29.73
N VAL A 46 20.34 2.40 -28.42
CA VAL A 46 19.09 2.59 -27.68
C VAL A 46 18.76 4.09 -27.61
N THR A 47 17.61 4.46 -28.14
CA THR A 47 17.09 5.82 -27.95
C THR A 47 16.31 5.95 -26.67
N ILE A 48 16.45 7.13 -26.07
CA ILE A 48 15.77 7.53 -24.85
C ILE A 48 15.04 8.83 -25.16
N THR A 49 13.73 8.84 -24.95
CA THR A 49 12.92 10.06 -24.98
C THR A 49 12.39 10.33 -23.59
N LYS A 50 12.30 11.61 -23.23
CA LYS A 50 11.95 12.06 -21.88
C LYS A 50 10.65 12.88 -21.93
N GLY A 51 9.82 12.70 -20.92
CA GLY A 51 8.60 13.46 -20.68
C GLY A 51 8.10 13.23 -19.26
N ILE A 52 6.82 13.50 -19.04
CA ILE A 52 6.10 13.29 -17.79
C ILE A 52 4.88 12.39 -17.99
N ILE A 53 4.45 11.78 -16.90
CA ILE A 53 3.15 11.13 -16.79
C ILE A 53 2.08 12.20 -16.58
N SER A 54 1.22 12.41 -17.56
CA SER A 54 0.20 13.46 -17.52
C SER A 54 -1.08 13.00 -16.83
N ASN A 55 -1.50 11.75 -17.06
CA ASN A 55 -2.72 11.20 -16.47
C ASN A 55 -2.68 9.66 -16.43
N ARG A 56 -3.57 9.03 -15.65
CA ARG A 56 -3.92 7.60 -15.78
C ARG A 56 -5.32 7.50 -16.37
N VAL A 57 -5.46 6.72 -17.43
CA VAL A 57 -6.69 6.59 -18.19
C VAL A 57 -6.98 5.13 -18.49
N SER A 58 -8.25 4.82 -18.72
CA SER A 58 -8.63 3.60 -19.44
C SER A 58 -9.09 4.04 -20.82
N PRO A 59 -8.28 3.88 -21.88
CA PRO A 59 -8.65 4.32 -23.21
C PRO A 59 -9.98 3.68 -23.63
N ASN A 60 -10.90 4.50 -24.15
CA ASN A 60 -12.16 4.02 -24.70
C ASN A 60 -11.87 2.90 -25.72
N SER A 61 -12.68 1.84 -25.72
CA SER A 61 -12.50 0.62 -26.54
C SER A 61 -11.36 -0.34 -26.16
N THR A 62 -10.69 -0.12 -25.02
CA THR A 62 -9.72 -1.08 -24.46
C THR A 62 -10.17 -1.60 -23.09
N SER A 63 -9.69 -2.77 -22.68
CA SER A 63 -9.97 -3.36 -21.37
C SER A 63 -8.84 -3.16 -20.36
N TYR A 64 -7.87 -2.31 -20.68
CA TYR A 64 -6.66 -2.11 -19.89
C TYR A 64 -6.52 -0.64 -19.47
N GLU A 65 -5.70 -0.42 -18.45
CA GLU A 65 -5.32 0.91 -18.00
C GLU A 65 -3.97 1.33 -18.60
N ALA A 66 -3.83 2.63 -18.84
CA ALA A 66 -2.63 3.21 -19.43
C ALA A 66 -2.27 4.55 -18.78
N PHE A 67 -0.99 4.84 -18.71
CA PHE A 67 -0.48 6.19 -18.51
C PHE A 67 -0.64 6.99 -19.79
N GLN A 68 -1.26 8.16 -19.70
CA GLN A 68 -1.18 9.20 -20.71
C GLN A 68 0.06 10.06 -20.42
N MET A 69 0.85 10.34 -21.43
CA MET A 69 2.14 11.03 -21.27
C MET A 69 2.48 11.89 -22.49
N ASP A 70 3.35 12.88 -22.28
CA ASP A 70 3.97 13.69 -23.33
C ASP A 70 5.35 13.14 -23.78
N VAL A 71 5.76 11.99 -23.22
CA VAL A 71 6.96 11.26 -23.64
C VAL A 71 6.81 10.90 -25.12
N SER A 72 7.79 11.25 -25.94
CA SER A 72 7.74 11.05 -27.39
C SER A 72 7.82 9.57 -27.77
N ILE A 73 6.73 9.02 -28.31
CA ILE A 73 6.70 7.66 -28.87
C ILE A 73 6.81 7.73 -30.39
N ALA A 74 7.76 6.99 -30.95
CA ALA A 74 7.99 6.86 -32.38
C ALA A 74 7.98 5.39 -32.80
N ALA A 75 7.99 5.11 -34.10
CA ALA A 75 8.26 3.77 -34.59
C ALA A 75 9.56 3.28 -33.93
N GLY A 76 9.51 2.17 -33.18
CA GLY A 76 10.69 1.53 -32.60
C GLY A 76 10.92 1.67 -31.07
N ASN A 77 10.34 2.66 -30.40
CA ASN A 77 10.25 2.62 -28.93
C ASN A 77 8.87 2.13 -28.43
N SER A 78 7.88 2.07 -29.33
CA SER A 78 6.62 1.33 -29.11
C SER A 78 6.89 -0.15 -28.82
N GLY A 79 6.24 -0.70 -27.79
CA GLY A 79 6.50 -2.03 -27.24
C GLY A 79 7.72 -2.12 -26.31
N GLY A 80 8.56 -1.09 -26.27
CA GLY A 80 9.67 -0.97 -25.33
C GLY A 80 9.21 -0.54 -23.93
N PRO A 81 10.11 -0.58 -22.93
CA PRO A 81 9.77 -0.18 -21.57
C PRO A 81 9.67 1.34 -21.44
N LEU A 82 8.69 1.77 -20.64
CA LEU A 82 8.66 3.08 -20.00
C LEU A 82 9.27 2.93 -18.61
N VAL A 83 10.28 3.72 -18.30
CA VAL A 83 10.96 3.69 -17.00
C VAL A 83 10.94 5.03 -16.29
N ASP A 84 11.05 5.00 -14.97
CA ASP A 84 11.28 6.21 -14.19
C ASP A 84 12.77 6.62 -14.15
N GLU A 85 13.07 7.69 -13.43
CA GLU A 85 14.43 8.21 -13.24
C GLU A 85 15.42 7.23 -12.57
N HIS A 86 14.95 6.11 -12.04
CA HIS A 86 15.79 5.07 -11.44
C HIS A 86 15.90 3.83 -12.35
N GLY A 87 15.37 3.90 -13.58
CA GLY A 87 15.39 2.78 -14.52
C GLY A 87 14.40 1.66 -14.17
N ARG A 88 13.44 1.92 -13.28
CA ARG A 88 12.41 0.95 -12.88
C ARG A 88 11.28 1.03 -13.88
N VAL A 89 10.82 -0.11 -14.38
CA VAL A 89 9.77 -0.17 -15.41
C VAL A 89 8.43 0.16 -14.77
N ILE A 90 7.80 1.21 -15.29
CA ILE A 90 6.48 1.70 -14.86
C ILE A 90 5.40 1.37 -15.89
N GLY A 91 5.76 1.07 -17.15
CA GLY A 91 4.81 0.66 -18.17
C GLY A 91 5.45 0.17 -19.46
N ILE A 92 4.61 -0.15 -20.44
CA ILE A 92 5.00 -0.55 -21.79
C ILE A 92 4.53 0.51 -22.78
N ASN A 93 5.46 1.11 -23.51
CA ASN A 93 5.16 2.15 -24.49
C ASN A 93 4.15 1.63 -25.53
N SER A 94 3.07 2.36 -25.76
CA SER A 94 2.03 2.05 -26.72
C SER A 94 1.75 3.29 -27.60
N SER A 95 1.44 3.09 -28.87
CA SER A 95 1.26 4.19 -29.81
C SER A 95 0.17 5.18 -29.38
N GLY A 96 0.37 6.46 -29.69
CA GLY A 96 -0.48 7.56 -29.22
C GLY A 96 -1.90 7.63 -29.80
N ALA A 97 -2.74 8.43 -29.15
CA ALA A 97 -4.11 8.68 -29.55
C ALA A 97 -4.15 9.24 -30.97
N VAL A 98 -4.83 8.51 -31.86
CA VAL A 98 -5.14 8.98 -33.21
C VAL A 98 -6.60 9.43 -33.20
N ASP A 99 -6.84 10.62 -33.72
CA ASP A 99 -8.19 11.08 -33.98
C ASP A 99 -8.86 10.13 -34.97
N ALA A 100 -9.97 9.51 -34.55
CA ALA A 100 -10.63 8.47 -35.33
C ALA A 100 -11.23 8.97 -36.66
N GLU A 101 -11.50 10.28 -36.77
CA GLU A 101 -12.11 10.88 -37.96
C GLU A 101 -11.06 11.43 -38.93
N THR A 102 -9.98 12.01 -38.41
CA THR A 102 -8.96 12.73 -39.20
C THR A 102 -7.66 11.95 -39.36
N GLY A 103 -7.44 10.88 -38.59
CA GLY A 103 -6.19 10.12 -38.60
C GLY A 103 -4.98 10.88 -38.05
N LEU A 104 -5.20 12.07 -37.48
CA LEU A 104 -4.14 12.91 -36.94
C LEU A 104 -3.72 12.43 -35.56
N MET A 105 -2.43 12.46 -35.28
CA MET A 105 -1.93 12.21 -33.93
C MET A 105 -2.34 13.37 -33.03
N LEU A 106 -3.05 13.07 -31.94
CA LEU A 106 -3.53 14.07 -30.98
C LEU A 106 -2.44 14.58 -30.02
N GLY A 107 -1.17 14.22 -30.26
CA GLY A 107 -0.05 14.62 -29.41
C GLY A 107 -0.06 13.99 -28.01
N MET A 108 -0.87 12.96 -27.80
CA MET A 108 -0.96 12.22 -26.53
C MET A 108 -0.46 10.80 -26.74
N ASN A 109 0.57 10.39 -26.01
CA ASN A 109 1.09 9.03 -26.05
C ASN A 109 0.61 8.23 -24.85
N TYR A 110 0.58 6.91 -25.00
CA TYR A 110 0.12 6.01 -23.94
C TYR A 110 1.20 5.00 -23.57
N ALA A 111 1.18 4.54 -22.33
CA ALA A 111 1.91 3.36 -21.92
C ALA A 111 1.00 2.46 -21.09
N ILE A 112 0.93 1.18 -21.46
CA ILE A 112 0.18 0.18 -20.69
C ILE A 112 0.84 0.09 -19.31
N ILE A 113 0.06 0.22 -18.24
CA ILE A 113 0.61 0.23 -16.88
C ILE A 113 1.20 -1.13 -16.51
N ILE A 114 2.15 -1.15 -15.56
CA ILE A 114 2.83 -2.39 -15.20
C ILE A 114 1.89 -3.44 -14.61
N ASP A 115 0.80 -3.02 -13.96
CA ASP A 115 -0.15 -3.93 -13.33
C ASP A 115 -0.88 -4.81 -14.36
N GLU A 116 -0.99 -4.34 -15.61
CA GLU A 116 -1.50 -5.16 -16.71
C GLU A 116 -0.45 -6.14 -17.22
N LEU A 117 0.82 -5.74 -17.22
CA LEU A 117 1.93 -6.65 -17.54
C LEU A 117 2.06 -7.74 -16.49
N THR A 118 2.02 -7.41 -15.19
CA THR A 118 2.18 -8.40 -14.11
C THR A 118 1.07 -9.45 -14.13
N LYS A 119 -0.18 -9.07 -14.44
CA LYS A 119 -1.28 -10.04 -14.66
C LYS A 119 -0.91 -11.08 -15.74
N ILE A 120 -0.33 -10.64 -16.86
CA ILE A 120 0.08 -11.53 -17.95
C ILE A 120 1.28 -12.39 -17.52
N LEU A 121 2.28 -11.78 -16.87
CA LEU A 121 3.46 -12.49 -16.38
C LEU A 121 3.09 -13.58 -15.36
N ASP A 122 2.16 -13.29 -14.45
CA ASP A 122 1.63 -14.24 -13.47
C ASP A 122 0.90 -15.40 -14.15
N GLN A 123 0.05 -15.11 -15.15
CA GLN A 123 -0.67 -16.12 -15.94
C GLN A 123 0.29 -17.06 -16.68
N GLU A 124 1.34 -16.49 -17.27
CA GLU A 124 2.37 -17.23 -18.02
C GLU A 124 3.46 -17.83 -17.11
N ARG A 125 3.38 -17.61 -15.79
CA ARG A 125 4.36 -18.05 -14.78
C ARG A 125 5.78 -17.58 -15.10
N ILE A 126 5.91 -16.35 -15.60
CA ILE A 126 7.18 -15.70 -15.86
C ILE A 126 7.59 -14.95 -14.59
N GLU A 127 8.76 -15.28 -14.05
CA GLU A 127 9.30 -14.58 -12.89
C GLU A 127 9.70 -13.14 -13.22
N TYR A 128 9.35 -12.21 -12.33
CA TYR A 128 9.77 -10.81 -12.38
C TYR A 128 10.12 -10.32 -10.98
N THR A 129 10.85 -9.20 -10.93
CA THR A 129 11.23 -8.55 -9.66
C THR A 129 10.49 -7.23 -9.53
N MET A 130 9.70 -7.09 -8.47
CA MET A 130 9.10 -5.81 -8.08
C MET A 130 10.08 -5.01 -7.21
N VAL A 131 10.02 -3.69 -7.32
CA VAL A 131 10.75 -2.76 -6.43
C VAL A 131 10.27 -3.01 -5.01
N SER A 132 11.21 -3.21 -4.09
CA SER A 132 10.85 -3.48 -2.70
C SER A 132 10.75 -2.17 -1.92
N ASN A 133 9.74 -2.06 -1.05
CA ASN A 133 9.60 -0.92 -0.14
C ASN A 133 10.76 -0.79 0.88
N PHE A 134 11.71 -1.73 0.87
CA PHE A 134 12.88 -1.78 1.73
C PHE A 134 14.21 -1.69 0.96
N ASP A 135 14.21 -1.31 -0.32
CA ASP A 135 15.45 -1.16 -1.11
C ASP A 135 16.39 -0.09 -0.53
N TRP A 136 15.88 0.81 0.32
CA TRP A 136 16.65 1.79 1.08
C TRP A 136 17.40 1.20 2.28
N ALA A 137 16.97 0.03 2.78
CA ALA A 137 17.55 -0.59 3.96
C ALA A 137 18.79 -1.41 3.56
N PRO A 138 19.98 -1.11 4.13
CA PRO A 138 21.17 -1.90 3.87
C PRO A 138 20.93 -3.39 4.18
N LYS A 139 21.47 -4.32 3.38
CA LYS A 139 21.28 -5.77 3.62
C LYS A 139 21.69 -6.22 5.05
N TRP A 140 22.63 -5.49 5.67
CA TRP A 140 23.03 -5.74 7.06
C TRP A 140 21.91 -5.48 8.08
N PHE A 141 20.94 -4.61 7.80
CA PHE A 141 19.77 -4.40 8.65
C PHE A 141 18.99 -5.71 8.82
N ALA A 142 18.78 -6.49 7.75
CA ALA A 142 18.11 -7.78 7.88
C ALA A 142 18.89 -8.74 8.79
N TYR A 143 20.22 -8.80 8.67
CA TYR A 143 21.06 -9.68 9.51
C TYR A 143 21.12 -9.26 10.99
N VAL A 144 20.85 -7.99 11.32
CA VAL A 144 20.83 -7.50 12.70
C VAL A 144 19.41 -7.62 13.29
N PHE A 145 18.41 -7.13 12.58
CA PHE A 145 17.06 -7.00 13.14
C PHE A 145 16.21 -8.27 13.02
N LEU A 146 16.47 -9.13 12.02
CA LEU A 146 15.77 -10.42 11.90
C LEU A 146 16.08 -11.38 13.07
N PRO A 147 17.35 -11.64 13.46
CA PRO A 147 17.62 -12.49 14.63
C PRO A 147 17.15 -11.85 15.94
N ILE A 148 17.19 -10.53 16.08
CA ILE A 148 16.62 -9.83 17.26
C ILE A 148 15.11 -10.03 17.31
N GLY A 149 14.41 -9.90 16.18
CA GLY A 149 12.97 -10.16 16.08
C GLY A 149 12.61 -11.62 16.41
N ILE A 150 13.40 -12.58 15.94
CA ILE A 150 13.23 -14.01 16.25
C ILE A 150 13.48 -14.27 17.75
N LEU A 151 14.52 -13.67 18.34
CA LEU A 151 14.81 -13.78 19.78
C LEU A 151 13.72 -13.14 20.65
N ALA A 152 13.17 -12.00 20.24
CA ALA A 152 12.05 -11.36 20.93
C ALA A 152 10.78 -12.21 20.87
N LEU A 153 10.48 -12.82 19.72
CA LEU A 153 9.38 -13.78 19.58
C LEU A 153 9.59 -15.02 20.46
N ALA A 154 10.80 -15.61 20.46
CA ALA A 154 11.12 -16.76 21.30
C ALA A 154 11.03 -16.43 22.80
N GLY A 155 11.55 -15.26 23.22
CA GLY A 155 11.46 -14.78 24.60
C GLY A 155 10.01 -14.50 25.03
N GLY A 156 9.19 -13.93 24.14
CA GLY A 156 7.77 -13.73 24.37
C GLY A 156 7.00 -15.05 24.56
N ILE A 157 7.32 -16.07 23.77
CA ILE A 157 6.75 -17.43 23.92
C ILE A 157 7.17 -18.06 25.26
N VAL A 158 8.45 -17.96 25.65
CA VAL A 158 8.95 -18.49 26.93
C VAL A 158 8.28 -17.80 28.12
N LEU A 159 8.15 -16.47 28.09
CA LEU A 159 7.46 -15.71 29.13
C LEU A 159 5.98 -16.11 29.24
N LEU A 160 5.30 -16.29 28.11
CA LEU A 160 3.90 -16.69 28.07
C LEU A 160 3.70 -18.11 28.64
N VAL A 161 4.59 -19.06 28.34
CA VAL A 161 4.57 -20.41 28.94
C VAL A 161 4.89 -20.39 30.44
N MET A 162 5.77 -19.49 30.91
CA MET A 162 6.08 -19.34 32.34
C MET A 162 4.89 -18.75 33.12
N THR A 163 4.23 -17.73 32.59
CA THR A 163 3.03 -17.14 33.23
C THR A 163 1.85 -18.12 33.29
N ALA A 164 1.71 -19.00 32.29
CA ALA A 164 0.70 -20.06 32.30
C ALA A 164 0.96 -21.15 33.35
N LYS A 165 2.21 -21.33 33.82
CA LYS A 165 2.57 -22.33 34.85
C LYS A 165 2.43 -21.84 36.29
N MET A 166 2.29 -20.53 36.54
CA MET A 166 2.29 -19.95 37.91
C MET A 166 0.94 -19.37 38.35
N GLY A 167 -0.16 -19.67 37.65
CA GLY A 167 -1.49 -19.16 38.00
C GLY A 167 -2.19 -19.94 39.11
N GLY A 168 -1.87 -19.65 40.38
CA GLY A 168 -2.67 -20.10 41.53
C GLY A 168 -2.18 -19.58 42.88
N ALA A 169 -2.62 -18.37 43.30
CA ALA A 169 -2.92 -17.99 44.70
C ALA A 169 -3.22 -16.47 44.84
N VAL A 170 -4.11 -16.20 45.79
CA VAL A 170 -4.83 -14.97 46.17
C VAL A 170 -3.94 -13.87 46.73
N LEU A 171 -4.33 -12.58 46.59
CA LEU A 171 -4.22 -11.60 47.68
C LEU A 171 -5.37 -10.56 47.67
N ALA A 172 -6.11 -10.56 48.78
CA ALA A 172 -7.04 -9.52 49.22
C ALA A 172 -6.50 -8.93 50.55
N ALA A 173 -6.52 -7.60 50.69
CA ALA A 173 -6.43 -6.75 51.90
C ALA A 173 -5.80 -5.41 51.48
N GLY A 174 -6.16 -4.20 51.92
CA GLY A 174 -7.11 -3.73 52.92
C GLY A 174 -6.73 -2.28 53.28
N THR A 175 -7.71 -1.38 53.22
CA THR A 175 -7.93 -0.16 54.06
C THR A 175 -6.83 0.89 54.32
N GLY A 176 -7.22 2.17 54.13
CA GLY A 176 -6.65 3.30 54.90
C GLY A 176 -6.78 4.66 54.20
N GLY A 177 -7.85 5.41 54.50
CA GLY A 177 -8.11 6.72 53.90
C GLY A 177 -7.55 7.93 54.67
N GLN A 178 -7.37 9.05 53.96
CA GLN A 178 -7.53 10.40 54.50
C GLN A 178 -8.30 11.28 53.51
N LYS A 179 -9.33 11.96 54.01
CA LYS A 179 -10.14 12.96 53.30
C LYS A 179 -9.69 14.39 53.68
N LYS A 180 -9.60 15.27 52.68
CA LYS A 180 -9.99 16.71 52.65
C LYS A 180 -9.69 17.21 51.23
N ALA A 181 -10.42 18.11 50.58
CA ALA A 181 -11.76 18.68 50.68
C ALA A 181 -12.10 19.21 49.27
N ALA A 182 -13.38 19.40 48.99
CA ALA A 182 -14.00 19.40 47.67
C ALA A 182 -13.64 20.57 46.73
N ALA A 183 -13.48 20.25 45.44
CA ALA A 183 -13.86 21.08 44.31
C ALA A 183 -14.58 20.21 43.27
N LYS A 184 -15.61 20.79 42.66
CA LYS A 184 -16.75 20.13 41.99
C LYS A 184 -16.40 19.16 40.86
N GLY A 185 -16.87 17.92 41.00
CA GLY A 185 -17.68 17.21 40.00
C GLY A 185 -17.08 16.97 38.61
N ARG A 186 -16.22 15.96 38.48
CA ARG A 186 -16.24 15.02 37.35
C ARG A 186 -15.84 13.66 37.90
N GLY A 187 -16.71 12.67 37.71
CA GLY A 187 -16.48 11.29 38.16
C GLY A 187 -15.16 10.73 37.62
N PRO A 188 -14.63 9.63 38.20
CA PRO A 188 -13.35 9.07 37.81
C PRO A 188 -13.36 8.79 36.31
N VAL A 189 -12.50 9.49 35.57
CA VAL A 189 -12.26 9.29 34.14
C VAL A 189 -11.64 7.90 34.02
N GLY A 190 -12.49 6.90 33.83
CA GLY A 190 -12.05 5.55 33.50
C GLY A 190 -11.35 5.60 32.15
N LYS A 191 -10.17 5.00 32.04
CA LYS A 191 -9.37 4.91 30.81
C LYS A 191 -10.30 4.65 29.61
N HIS A 192 -10.46 5.63 28.74
CA HIS A 192 -11.32 5.60 27.58
C HIS A 192 -10.57 4.94 26.43
N ALA A 193 -11.06 3.80 25.96
CA ALA A 193 -10.58 3.20 24.72
C ALA A 193 -11.05 4.05 23.53
N VAL A 194 -10.08 4.59 22.79
CA VAL A 194 -10.29 5.58 21.75
C VAL A 194 -9.57 5.16 20.47
N LEU A 195 -10.24 5.34 19.34
CA LEU A 195 -9.66 5.27 18.01
C LEU A 195 -9.41 6.70 17.49
N ARG A 196 -8.20 6.99 17.03
CA ARG A 196 -7.84 8.29 16.43
C ARG A 196 -7.42 8.13 14.99
N GLY A 197 -7.87 9.02 14.11
CA GLY A 197 -7.33 9.11 12.76
C GLY A 197 -5.98 9.81 12.78
N VAL A 198 -4.99 9.21 12.12
CA VAL A 198 -3.62 9.74 12.01
C VAL A 198 -3.45 10.46 10.67
N THR A 199 -3.93 9.86 9.58
CA THR A 199 -3.88 10.42 8.22
C THR A 199 -5.27 10.35 7.56
N GLY A 200 -5.42 11.08 6.44
CA GLY A 200 -6.62 11.03 5.61
C GLY A 200 -7.76 11.91 6.12
N LYS A 201 -8.98 11.62 5.65
CA LYS A 201 -10.22 12.38 5.95
C LYS A 201 -10.45 12.59 7.44
N TYR A 202 -9.99 11.65 8.26
CA TYR A 202 -10.23 11.61 9.70
C TYR A 202 -8.99 11.97 10.54
N ALA A 203 -7.93 12.51 9.92
CA ALA A 203 -6.74 12.95 10.64
C ALA A 203 -7.09 13.89 11.80
N GLY A 204 -6.59 13.56 13.00
CA GLY A 204 -6.84 14.31 14.24
C GLY A 204 -8.21 14.07 14.89
N GLN A 205 -9.14 13.37 14.22
CA GLN A 205 -10.47 13.07 14.78
C GLN A 205 -10.40 11.90 15.77
N ARG A 206 -11.31 11.92 16.75
CA ARG A 206 -11.41 10.96 17.85
C ARG A 206 -12.75 10.23 17.80
N PHE A 207 -12.72 8.91 17.96
CA PHE A 207 -13.88 8.02 18.01
C PHE A 207 -13.82 7.14 19.26
N ASP A 208 -14.83 7.24 20.14
CA ASP A 208 -14.87 6.44 21.36
C ASP A 208 -15.33 5.00 21.07
N LEU A 209 -14.58 4.01 21.55
CA LEU A 209 -14.90 2.58 21.38
C LEU A 209 -15.77 2.01 22.52
N LEU A 210 -16.16 2.84 23.49
CA LEU A 210 -16.98 2.44 24.64
C LEU A 210 -18.43 2.11 24.28
N LYS A 211 -18.91 2.54 23.11
CA LYS A 211 -20.26 2.26 22.62
C LYS A 211 -20.36 0.92 21.86
N GLY A 212 -19.29 0.13 21.83
CA GLY A 212 -19.24 -1.17 21.19
C GLY A 212 -18.39 -1.18 19.92
N LYS A 213 -18.83 -1.96 18.92
CA LYS A 213 -18.10 -2.14 17.66
C LYS A 213 -18.20 -0.88 16.80
N VAL A 214 -17.06 -0.38 16.33
CA VAL A 214 -16.94 0.69 15.35
C VAL A 214 -16.63 0.08 14.00
N VAL A 215 -17.54 0.22 13.05
CA VAL A 215 -17.37 -0.24 11.68
C VAL A 215 -16.90 0.93 10.82
N ILE A 216 -15.91 0.68 9.97
CA ILE A 216 -15.30 1.66 9.07
C ILE A 216 -15.53 1.23 7.62
N GLY A 217 -16.00 2.14 6.77
CA GLY A 217 -16.28 1.84 5.38
C GLY A 217 -17.02 2.96 4.65
N ARG A 218 -17.51 2.67 3.44
CA ARG A 218 -18.26 3.62 2.61
C ARG A 218 -19.77 3.59 2.82
N ASP A 219 -20.31 2.54 3.45
CA ASP A 219 -21.75 2.39 3.66
C ASP A 219 -22.22 3.20 4.87
N PRO A 220 -22.98 4.30 4.68
CA PRO A 220 -23.45 5.14 5.78
C PRO A 220 -24.49 4.46 6.67
N THR A 221 -25.11 3.37 6.22
CA THR A 221 -26.14 2.66 7.00
C THR A 221 -25.54 1.62 7.95
N ALA A 222 -24.35 1.11 7.60
CA ALA A 222 -23.68 0.04 8.34
C ALA A 222 -22.40 0.50 9.06
N CYS A 223 -21.81 1.65 8.68
CA CYS A 223 -20.55 2.13 9.22
C CYS A 223 -20.74 3.31 10.18
N ASN A 224 -19.93 3.34 11.24
CA ASN A 224 -19.83 4.46 12.18
C ASN A 224 -18.86 5.53 11.66
N ILE A 225 -17.80 5.10 10.96
CA ILE A 225 -16.83 5.98 10.30
C ILE A 225 -17.02 5.81 8.79
N VAL A 226 -17.46 6.88 8.12
CA VAL A 226 -18.03 6.83 6.77
C VAL A 226 -17.17 7.60 5.76
N PHE A 227 -16.47 6.84 4.93
CA PHE A 227 -15.78 7.36 3.76
C PHE A 227 -16.76 7.71 2.63
N ASP A 228 -16.34 8.58 1.72
CA ASP A 228 -17.19 8.96 0.59
C ASP A 228 -17.42 7.76 -0.32
N LYS A 229 -18.58 7.71 -0.98
CA LYS A 229 -18.98 6.55 -1.82
C LYS A 229 -17.97 6.19 -2.91
N ASN A 230 -17.18 7.16 -3.36
CA ASN A 230 -16.18 7.00 -4.42
C ASN A 230 -14.75 6.98 -3.90
N THR A 231 -14.53 6.89 -2.58
CA THR A 231 -13.17 6.79 -2.02
C THR A 231 -12.50 5.51 -2.56
N PRO A 232 -11.40 5.64 -3.33
CA PRO A 232 -10.69 4.48 -3.86
C PRO A 232 -10.20 3.57 -2.73
N GLY A 233 -10.11 2.26 -2.96
CA GLY A 233 -9.52 1.33 -2.00
C GLY A 233 -10.43 0.92 -0.82
N ILE A 234 -11.35 1.79 -0.39
CA ILE A 234 -12.20 1.54 0.78
C ILE A 234 -13.44 0.73 0.38
N SER A 235 -13.88 -0.21 1.20
CA SER A 235 -15.05 -1.07 0.90
C SER A 235 -16.30 -0.54 1.62
N GLY A 236 -17.49 -0.99 1.18
CA GLY A 236 -18.76 -0.61 1.82
C GLY A 236 -18.75 -0.86 3.33
N ARG A 237 -18.30 -2.06 3.74
CA ARG A 237 -17.88 -2.39 5.10
C ARG A 237 -16.44 -2.89 5.02
N HIS A 238 -15.47 -2.10 5.42
CA HIS A 238 -14.06 -2.42 5.18
C HIS A 238 -13.44 -3.14 6.38
N CYS A 239 -13.52 -2.57 7.57
CA CYS A 239 -13.09 -3.22 8.79
C CYS A 239 -13.99 -2.85 9.97
N GLN A 240 -13.81 -3.56 11.07
CA GLN A 240 -14.39 -3.21 12.36
C GLN A 240 -13.31 -3.18 13.43
N VAL A 241 -13.48 -2.28 14.39
CA VAL A 241 -12.65 -2.18 15.59
C VAL A 241 -13.56 -2.23 16.80
N SER A 242 -13.19 -3.01 17.80
CA SER A 242 -13.88 -3.06 19.09
C SER A 242 -12.90 -3.12 20.24
N TYR A 243 -13.35 -2.78 21.43
CA TYR A 243 -12.54 -2.90 22.63
C TYR A 243 -13.12 -3.99 23.54
N ASP A 244 -12.30 -4.96 23.90
CA ASP A 244 -12.65 -5.97 24.90
C ASP A 244 -12.20 -5.49 26.28
N THR A 245 -13.18 -5.18 27.14
CA THR A 245 -12.95 -4.73 28.51
C THR A 245 -12.43 -5.82 29.44
N ASN A 246 -12.67 -7.10 29.12
CA ASN A 246 -12.25 -8.22 29.95
C ASN A 246 -10.78 -8.56 29.73
N GLU A 247 -10.37 -8.58 28.47
CA GLU A 247 -8.98 -8.86 28.08
C GLU A 247 -8.10 -7.60 27.98
N ASP A 248 -8.69 -6.42 28.21
CA ASP A 248 -8.03 -5.11 28.16
C ASP A 248 -7.32 -4.85 26.81
N CYS A 249 -7.87 -5.37 25.70
CA CYS A 249 -7.27 -5.28 24.37
C CYS A 249 -8.24 -4.74 23.31
N PHE A 250 -7.69 -4.19 22.23
CA PHE A 250 -8.46 -3.80 21.06
C PHE A 250 -8.50 -4.98 20.09
N LEU A 251 -9.61 -5.14 19.39
CA LEU A 251 -9.79 -6.17 18.38
C LEU A 251 -10.10 -5.47 17.06
N ILE A 252 -9.32 -5.79 16.02
CA ILE A 252 -9.59 -5.37 14.66
C ILE A 252 -9.96 -6.57 13.82
N THR A 253 -10.91 -6.42 12.91
CA THR A 253 -11.28 -7.47 11.95
C THR A 253 -11.47 -6.83 10.59
N ASP A 254 -10.77 -7.35 9.59
CA ASP A 254 -11.06 -7.04 8.19
C ASP A 254 -12.37 -7.73 7.79
N LEU A 255 -13.32 -7.00 7.20
CA LEU A 255 -14.65 -7.53 6.87
C LEU A 255 -14.72 -8.11 5.45
N GLY A 256 -13.60 -8.61 4.92
CA GLY A 256 -13.48 -9.02 3.52
C GLY A 256 -13.33 -7.82 2.59
N SER A 257 -12.50 -6.85 2.99
CA SER A 257 -12.28 -5.67 2.18
C SER A 257 -11.54 -6.01 0.88
N SER A 258 -11.78 -5.23 -0.16
CA SER A 258 -11.25 -5.49 -1.50
C SER A 258 -9.72 -5.30 -1.57
N TYR A 259 -9.21 -4.28 -0.87
CA TYR A 259 -7.79 -3.92 -0.88
C TYR A 259 -7.06 -4.32 0.41
N GLY A 260 -7.80 -4.72 1.45
CA GLY A 260 -7.25 -5.19 2.71
C GLY A 260 -7.11 -4.10 3.77
N THR A 261 -7.18 -4.56 5.01
CA THR A 261 -6.77 -3.82 6.20
C THR A 261 -5.39 -4.29 6.62
N PHE A 262 -4.52 -3.37 7.02
CA PHE A 262 -3.13 -3.66 7.37
C PHE A 262 -2.79 -3.08 8.75
N LEU A 263 -1.95 -3.78 9.49
CA LEU A 263 -1.39 -3.27 10.73
C LEU A 263 -0.23 -2.31 10.45
N GLY A 264 0.15 -1.52 11.46
CA GLY A 264 1.21 -0.52 11.37
C GLY A 264 2.58 -1.06 10.96
N ASN A 265 2.82 -2.36 11.18
CA ASN A 265 4.00 -3.10 10.76
C ASN A 265 3.92 -3.64 9.31
N GLY A 266 2.86 -3.32 8.57
CA GLY A 266 2.63 -3.78 7.19
C GLY A 266 1.95 -5.14 7.07
N LYS A 267 1.65 -5.84 8.18
CA LYS A 267 0.95 -7.12 8.13
C LYS A 267 -0.48 -6.93 7.63
N LYS A 268 -0.82 -7.59 6.51
CA LYS A 268 -2.21 -7.67 6.03
C LYS A 268 -3.02 -8.57 6.95
N LEU A 269 -4.20 -8.11 7.36
CA LEU A 269 -5.14 -8.90 8.13
C LEU A 269 -5.80 -9.97 7.26
N THR A 270 -6.00 -11.16 7.83
CA THR A 270 -6.83 -12.18 7.20
C THR A 270 -8.30 -11.78 7.30
N ALA A 271 -9.01 -11.82 6.16
CA ALA A 271 -10.43 -11.49 6.12
C ALA A 271 -11.24 -12.30 7.14
N ASN A 272 -12.13 -11.62 7.87
CA ASN A 272 -13.02 -12.14 8.90
C ASN A 272 -12.33 -12.78 10.12
N VAL A 273 -11.02 -12.58 10.30
CA VAL A 273 -10.27 -13.03 11.47
C VAL A 273 -9.97 -11.83 12.36
N ALA A 274 -10.34 -11.92 13.64
CA ALA A 274 -10.04 -10.88 14.61
C ALA A 274 -8.57 -10.93 15.04
N GLU A 275 -7.89 -9.79 14.99
CA GLU A 275 -6.52 -9.61 15.44
C GLU A 275 -6.48 -8.65 16.63
N LYS A 276 -5.63 -8.97 17.61
CA LYS A 276 -5.48 -8.18 18.84
C LYS A 276 -4.53 -7.00 18.58
N LEU A 277 -4.95 -5.83 19.03
CA LEU A 277 -4.16 -4.60 19.07
C LEU A 277 -4.01 -4.13 20.52
N THR A 278 -2.86 -3.55 20.79
CA THR A 278 -2.50 -2.90 22.05
C THR A 278 -2.57 -1.38 21.91
N ALA A 279 -2.68 -0.68 23.03
CA ALA A 279 -2.71 0.79 23.00
C ALA A 279 -1.40 1.34 22.42
N GLY A 280 -1.50 2.18 21.39
CA GLY A 280 -0.38 2.71 20.62
C GLY A 280 -0.25 2.04 19.24
N ASP A 281 -0.87 0.88 19.02
CA ASP A 281 -0.83 0.22 17.73
C ASP A 281 -1.60 1.01 16.67
N THR A 282 -1.05 0.98 15.45
CA THR A 282 -1.67 1.62 14.29
C THR A 282 -2.16 0.57 13.31
N PHE A 283 -3.14 0.95 12.50
CA PHE A 283 -3.58 0.19 11.34
C PHE A 283 -3.99 1.17 10.24
N TYR A 284 -4.06 0.69 9.01
CA TYR A 284 -4.46 1.49 7.86
C TYR A 284 -5.31 0.68 6.88
N LEU A 285 -6.12 1.39 6.09
CA LEU A 285 -7.11 0.82 5.17
C LEU A 285 -6.64 1.03 3.74
N CYS A 286 -6.45 -0.04 2.97
CA CYS A 286 -5.86 0.00 1.62
C CYS A 286 -4.40 0.52 1.62
N ASP A 287 -4.22 1.80 1.94
CA ASP A 287 -2.95 2.54 1.90
C ASP A 287 -2.71 3.31 3.21
N ASN A 288 -1.53 3.92 3.31
CA ASN A 288 -1.12 4.71 4.46
C ASN A 288 -1.82 6.07 4.57
N ASP A 289 -2.56 6.49 3.54
CA ASP A 289 -3.31 7.74 3.57
C ASP A 289 -4.53 7.63 4.48
N ASN A 290 -4.96 6.41 4.84
CA ASN A 290 -6.10 6.16 5.72
C ASN A 290 -5.67 5.39 6.99
N ARG A 291 -4.79 6.01 7.80
CA ARG A 291 -4.23 5.41 9.01
C ARG A 291 -4.97 5.84 10.27
N PHE A 292 -5.10 4.90 11.21
CA PHE A 292 -5.67 5.10 12.53
C PHE A 292 -4.73 4.53 13.61
N VAL A 293 -4.90 5.02 14.84
CA VAL A 293 -4.20 4.55 16.04
C VAL A 293 -5.21 4.25 17.14
N VAL A 294 -5.01 3.14 17.86
CA VAL A 294 -5.81 2.82 19.05
C VAL A 294 -5.10 3.33 20.30
N THR A 295 -5.82 3.97 21.21
CA THR A 295 -5.25 4.64 22.40
C THR A 295 -6.15 4.46 23.61
N LYS A 296 -5.58 4.52 24.82
CA LYS A 296 -6.32 4.58 26.07
C LYS A 296 -6.06 5.94 26.71
N GLU A 297 -7.10 6.71 26.99
CA GLU A 297 -7.03 8.07 27.54
C GLU A 297 -7.70 8.20 28.90
#